data_AF-A0A2D7V1N1-F1
#
_entry.id   AF-A0A2D7V1N1-F1
#
_cell.length_a   1.000
_cell.length_b   1.000
_cell.length_c   1.000
_cell.angle_alpha   90.00
_cell.angle_beta   90.00
_cell.angle_gamma   90.00
#
_symmetry.space_group_name_H-M   'P 1'
#
loop_
_entity.id
_entity.type
_entity.pdbx_description
1 polymer ?
#
loop_
_entity_poly.entity_id
_entity_poly.type
_entity_poly.pdbx_seq_one_letter_code
_entity_poly.pdbx_strand_id
1 'polypeptide(L)'
;MSEWRVAWSHQIDGPVNDVKVDTSGMLICSGQSLIALRPDGTTAWRSDHVFDTYSLETSGSSVALLTGTSIHILNRSTGKPLSDGRSIPGGYREVLHRVGGGWIAPDRGDHLHLFRENGRGIRRLRVGPTRMLIGWMDREHLLCLDHDGFLRCIRLHGEHAQRVIEDRRWTWCSRLEGGRMLLLDSAGALYEGVPNPFGWDEISRISDGGLDPHRATRAGDGWWTMDLEGRISHVIDGKDAGFGESSVDSAFSDGSGVIVSATREGLIRWSESPSLSGMRLDNLRTLETEERRRLDWIQRTSMFESAQQAEEEGLWSRALELYRALGRAEDVRRVLGLQEGSD
;
A
#
# COMPACT_ATOMS: atom_id res chain seq x y z
N MET A 1 -16.72 16.96 -7.95
CA MET A 1 -15.28 16.64 -7.83
C MET A 1 -15.21 15.43 -6.93
N SER A 2 -14.53 14.37 -7.38
CA SER A 2 -14.44 13.10 -6.65
C SER A 2 -13.29 13.20 -5.65
N GLU A 3 -13.59 12.93 -4.37
CA GLU A 3 -12.64 13.00 -3.26
C GLU A 3 -12.02 11.62 -2.97
N TRP A 4 -10.92 11.62 -2.23
CA TRP A 4 -10.37 10.38 -1.66
C TRP A 4 -11.42 9.72 -0.77
N ARG A 5 -11.47 8.38 -0.80
CA ARG A 5 -12.47 7.63 -0.04
C ARG A 5 -11.86 6.46 0.69
N VAL A 6 -12.27 6.27 1.94
CA VAL A 6 -12.02 5.02 2.68
C VAL A 6 -12.81 3.89 2.00
N ALA A 7 -12.09 2.97 1.36
CA ALA A 7 -12.68 1.80 0.71
C ALA A 7 -13.09 0.74 1.74
N TRP A 8 -12.23 0.52 2.75
CA TRP A 8 -12.51 -0.37 3.87
C TRP A 8 -11.67 0.01 5.09
N SER A 9 -12.08 -0.48 6.26
CA SER A 9 -11.34 -0.36 7.52
C SER A 9 -11.20 -1.73 8.17
N HIS A 10 -10.11 -1.94 8.88
CA HIS A 10 -9.83 -3.19 9.58
C HIS A 10 -9.25 -2.89 10.96
N GLN A 11 -9.82 -3.54 11.98
CA GLN A 11 -9.31 -3.44 13.35
C GLN A 11 -8.31 -4.58 13.58
N ILE A 12 -7.06 -4.25 13.86
CA ILE A 12 -6.06 -5.22 14.30
C ILE A 12 -5.88 -5.15 15.81
N ASP A 13 -5.36 -6.24 16.38
CA ASP A 13 -4.98 -6.29 17.79
C ASP A 13 -3.63 -5.60 17.99
N GLY A 14 -3.57 -4.66 18.93
CA GLY A 14 -2.34 -4.01 19.36
C GLY A 14 -1.92 -2.79 18.52
N PRO A 15 -0.82 -2.13 18.92
CA PRO A 15 -0.36 -0.92 18.29
C PRO A 15 0.33 -1.17 16.97
N VAL A 16 -0.05 -0.38 15.95
CA VAL A 16 0.58 -0.37 14.64
C VAL A 16 1.92 0.37 14.73
N ASN A 17 3.01 -0.37 14.49
CA ASN A 17 4.35 0.20 14.56
C ASN A 17 4.88 0.62 13.18
N ASP A 18 4.55 -0.13 12.12
CA ASP A 18 4.95 0.18 10.75
C ASP A 18 4.02 -0.51 9.75
N VAL A 19 3.88 0.06 8.55
CA VAL A 19 3.07 -0.50 7.46
C VAL A 19 3.81 -0.33 6.15
N LYS A 20 3.74 -1.35 5.28
CA LYS A 20 4.08 -1.20 3.86
C LYS A 20 2.89 -1.62 3.02
N VAL A 21 2.55 -0.78 2.05
CA VAL A 21 1.45 -0.99 1.12
C VAL A 21 1.99 -0.96 -0.30
N ASP A 22 1.50 -1.87 -1.13
CA ASP A 22 1.67 -1.84 -2.58
C ASP A 22 0.53 -2.60 -3.27
N THR A 23 0.68 -2.89 -4.56
CA THR A 23 -0.33 -3.57 -5.38
C THR A 23 -0.75 -4.95 -4.86
N SER A 24 0.08 -5.63 -4.06
CA SER A 24 -0.23 -6.95 -3.50
C SER A 24 -1.00 -6.87 -2.17
N GLY A 25 -1.30 -5.68 -1.67
CA GLY A 25 -1.96 -5.44 -0.39
C GLY A 25 -1.03 -4.73 0.59
N MET A 26 -1.14 -5.06 1.87
CA MET A 26 -0.30 -4.45 2.91
C MET A 26 0.31 -5.46 3.87
N LEU A 27 1.42 -5.06 4.47
CA LEU A 27 2.05 -5.71 5.60
C LEU A 27 2.04 -4.75 6.78
N ILE A 28 1.67 -5.26 7.95
CA ILE A 28 1.51 -4.47 9.16
C ILE A 28 2.35 -5.09 10.29
N CYS A 29 3.25 -4.31 10.86
CA CYS A 29 3.87 -4.60 12.14
C CYS A 29 2.93 -4.17 13.27
N SER A 30 2.46 -5.11 14.07
CA SER A 30 1.64 -4.83 15.26
C SER A 30 2.09 -5.67 16.45
N GLY A 31 2.63 -5.03 17.48
CA GLY A 31 3.24 -5.73 18.62
C GLY A 31 4.18 -6.85 18.15
N GLN A 32 3.93 -8.06 18.63
CA GLN A 32 4.71 -9.27 18.29
C GLN A 32 4.32 -9.94 16.96
N SER A 33 3.48 -9.31 16.13
CA SER A 33 2.95 -9.94 14.92
C SER A 33 3.26 -9.13 13.66
N LEU A 34 3.58 -9.84 12.59
CA LEU A 34 3.54 -9.33 11.22
C LEU A 34 2.29 -9.89 10.54
N ILE A 35 1.41 -9.00 10.10
CA ILE A 35 0.12 -9.35 9.49
C ILE A 35 0.14 -8.93 8.02
N ALA A 36 -0.22 -9.84 7.13
CA ALA A 36 -0.42 -9.54 5.72
C ALA A 36 -1.91 -9.47 5.39
N LEU A 37 -2.36 -8.34 4.86
CA LEU A 37 -3.70 -8.18 4.32
C LEU A 37 -3.64 -8.06 2.79
N ARG A 38 -4.61 -8.65 2.12
CA ARG A 38 -4.84 -8.46 0.69
C ARG A 38 -5.45 -7.08 0.41
N PRO A 39 -5.47 -6.60 -0.85
CA PRO A 39 -6.09 -5.32 -1.20
C PRO A 39 -7.58 -5.20 -0.87
N ASP A 40 -8.27 -6.32 -0.65
CA ASP A 40 -9.68 -6.38 -0.23
C ASP A 40 -9.86 -6.34 1.31
N GLY A 41 -8.77 -6.22 2.07
CA GLY A 41 -8.78 -6.19 3.53
C GLY A 41 -8.81 -7.57 4.19
N THR A 42 -8.83 -8.67 3.42
CA THR A 42 -8.79 -10.02 4.00
C THR A 42 -7.39 -10.40 4.43
N THR A 43 -7.27 -11.10 5.57
CA THR A 43 -5.99 -11.61 6.04
C THR A 43 -5.46 -12.68 5.10
N ALA A 44 -4.25 -12.46 4.57
CA ALA A 44 -3.51 -13.44 3.77
C ALA A 44 -2.80 -14.44 4.68
N TRP A 45 -2.04 -13.93 5.65
CA TRP A 45 -1.34 -14.71 6.66
C TRP A 45 -0.95 -13.81 7.85
N ARG A 46 -0.58 -14.44 8.96
CA ARG A 46 -0.01 -13.81 10.16
C ARG A 46 1.22 -14.61 10.60
N SER A 47 2.30 -13.91 10.96
CA SER A 47 3.50 -14.50 11.59
C SER A 47 3.69 -13.87 12.95
N ASP A 48 3.85 -14.68 13.99
CA ASP A 48 4.14 -14.23 15.34
C ASP A 48 5.65 -14.34 15.63
N HIS A 49 6.14 -13.41 16.44
CA HIS A 49 7.55 -13.21 16.75
C HIS A 49 7.76 -13.10 18.25
N VAL A 50 8.95 -13.45 18.72
CA VAL A 50 9.28 -13.44 20.16
C VAL A 50 9.32 -12.01 20.73
N PHE A 51 9.68 -11.03 19.90
CA PHE A 51 9.79 -9.62 20.28
C PHE A 51 8.93 -8.75 19.37
N ASP A 52 8.65 -7.55 19.85
CA ASP A 52 7.89 -6.57 19.09
C ASP A 52 8.54 -6.28 17.74
N THR A 53 7.72 -6.34 16.71
CA THR A 53 8.01 -5.94 15.35
C THR A 53 7.83 -4.43 15.23
N TYR A 54 8.83 -3.72 14.72
CA TYR A 54 8.83 -2.24 14.77
C TYR A 54 9.15 -1.55 13.45
N SER A 55 9.70 -2.26 12.48
CA SER A 55 9.94 -1.70 11.16
C SER A 55 10.01 -2.81 10.14
N LEU A 56 9.50 -2.56 8.94
CA LEU A 56 9.56 -3.51 7.85
C LEU A 56 9.85 -2.81 6.51
N GLU A 57 10.40 -3.57 5.57
CA GLU A 57 10.58 -3.11 4.19
C GLU A 57 10.33 -4.25 3.22
N THR A 58 9.78 -3.94 2.06
CA THR A 58 9.43 -4.94 1.04
C THR A 58 10.34 -4.87 -0.17
N SER A 59 10.53 -6.02 -0.81
CA SER A 59 11.16 -6.13 -2.11
C SER A 59 10.56 -7.29 -2.86
N GLY A 60 9.65 -7.00 -3.80
CA GLY A 60 8.98 -8.01 -4.60
C GLY A 60 8.42 -9.16 -3.75
N SER A 61 9.13 -10.29 -3.75
CA SER A 61 8.78 -11.54 -3.06
C SER A 61 9.30 -11.68 -1.62
N SER A 62 10.07 -10.72 -1.12
CA SER A 62 10.73 -10.78 0.19
C SER A 62 10.37 -9.59 1.07
N VAL A 63 10.46 -9.79 2.39
CA VAL A 63 10.21 -8.79 3.41
C VAL A 63 11.39 -8.81 4.38
N ALA A 64 12.00 -7.66 4.63
CA ALA A 64 12.87 -7.48 5.78
C ALA A 64 12.04 -6.98 6.96
N LEU A 65 12.11 -7.70 8.07
CA LEU A 65 11.40 -7.39 9.31
C LEU A 65 12.41 -7.14 10.43
N LEU A 66 12.23 -6.04 11.14
CA LEU A 66 12.99 -5.74 12.34
C LEU A 66 12.17 -6.07 13.59
N THR A 67 12.73 -6.91 14.46
CA THR A 67 12.12 -7.33 15.73
C THR A 67 13.19 -7.45 16.81
N GLY A 68 12.97 -6.80 17.96
CA GLY A 68 13.97 -6.68 19.02
C GLY A 68 15.33 -6.17 18.50
N THR A 69 16.36 -7.02 18.58
CA THR A 69 17.73 -6.72 18.10
C THR A 69 18.07 -7.34 16.74
N SER A 70 17.08 -7.92 16.07
CA SER A 70 17.27 -8.79 14.91
C SER A 70 16.63 -8.23 13.65
N ILE A 71 17.24 -8.55 12.52
CA ILE A 71 16.62 -8.48 11.19
C ILE A 71 16.30 -9.90 10.73
N HIS A 72 15.06 -10.11 10.27
CA HIS A 72 14.59 -11.36 9.68
C HIS A 72 14.17 -11.12 8.25
N ILE A 73 14.54 -12.02 7.34
CA ILE A 73 14.05 -11.97 5.96
C ILE A 73 12.98 -13.05 5.80
N LEU A 74 11.80 -12.66 5.36
CA LEU A 74 10.64 -13.52 5.20
C LEU A 74 10.19 -13.54 3.74
N ASN A 75 9.56 -14.65 3.34
CA ASN A 75 8.86 -14.74 2.07
C ASN A 75 7.54 -13.98 2.19
N ARG A 76 7.34 -12.99 1.32
CA ARG A 76 6.18 -12.10 1.35
C ARG A 76 4.84 -12.82 1.17
N SER A 77 4.79 -13.87 0.35
CA SER A 77 3.54 -14.57 0.05
C SER A 77 3.09 -15.50 1.18
N THR A 78 4.01 -15.92 2.04
CA THR A 78 3.74 -16.96 3.06
C THR A 78 4.06 -16.55 4.50
N GLY A 79 4.79 -15.46 4.70
CA GLY A 79 5.30 -15.04 6.02
C GLY A 79 6.44 -15.90 6.56
N LYS A 80 6.84 -16.98 5.85
CA LYS A 80 7.86 -17.92 6.34
C LYS A 80 9.27 -17.34 6.24
N PRO A 81 10.16 -17.63 7.21
CA PRO A 81 11.55 -17.17 7.16
C PRO A 81 12.32 -17.77 5.98
N LEU A 82 13.07 -16.91 5.31
CA LEU A 82 14.05 -17.26 4.26
C LEU A 82 15.46 -17.48 4.83
N SER A 83 15.69 -17.04 6.06
CA SER A 83 16.95 -17.23 6.80
C SER A 83 16.73 -17.16 8.31
N ASP A 84 17.74 -17.57 9.08
CA ASP A 84 17.72 -17.57 10.56
C ASP A 84 17.72 -16.17 11.18
N GLY A 85 17.81 -15.11 10.36
CA GLY A 85 17.95 -13.73 10.81
C GLY A 85 19.36 -13.37 11.29
N ARG A 86 19.57 -12.09 11.58
CA ARG A 86 20.85 -11.55 12.07
C ARG A 86 20.62 -10.56 13.19
N SER A 87 21.28 -10.77 14.31
CA SER A 87 21.18 -9.89 15.48
C SER A 87 22.49 -9.15 15.73
N ILE A 88 22.37 -7.95 16.28
CA ILE A 88 23.50 -7.16 16.74
C ILE A 88 23.18 -6.56 18.12
N PRO A 89 24.19 -6.27 18.96
CA PRO A 89 23.98 -5.52 20.19
C PRO A 89 23.27 -4.19 19.90
N GLY A 90 22.21 -3.90 20.65
CA GLY A 90 21.43 -2.67 20.48
C GLY A 90 20.48 -2.67 19.28
N GLY A 91 20.52 -3.64 18.36
CA GLY A 91 19.59 -3.76 17.24
C GLY A 91 19.76 -2.72 16.13
N TYR A 92 18.81 -2.75 15.20
CA TYR A 92 18.77 -1.84 14.05
C TYR A 92 17.76 -0.71 14.30
N ARG A 93 17.88 0.40 13.56
CA ARG A 93 16.90 1.50 13.63
C ARG A 93 15.78 1.34 12.62
N GLU A 94 16.12 0.89 11.43
CA GLU A 94 15.25 0.81 10.26
C GLU A 94 15.92 -0.09 9.21
N VAL A 95 15.20 -0.40 8.14
CA VAL A 95 15.73 -1.17 7.02
C VAL A 95 15.25 -0.57 5.70
N LEU A 96 16.13 -0.53 4.70
CA LEU A 96 15.78 -0.20 3.32
C LEU A 96 16.17 -1.33 2.38
N HIS A 97 15.34 -1.55 1.36
CA HIS A 97 15.68 -2.40 0.23
C HIS A 97 16.71 -1.68 -0.65
N ARG A 98 17.74 -2.38 -1.08
CA ARG A 98 18.79 -1.84 -1.93
C ARG A 98 18.43 -1.94 -3.40
N VAL A 99 18.66 -0.87 -4.16
CA VAL A 99 18.56 -0.91 -5.62
C VAL A 99 19.60 -1.90 -6.16
N GLY A 100 19.13 -2.97 -6.82
CA GLY A 100 19.98 -4.10 -7.24
C GLY A 100 20.02 -5.28 -6.26
N GLY A 101 19.17 -5.27 -5.23
CA GLY A 101 18.88 -6.42 -4.37
C GLY A 101 19.65 -6.41 -3.04
N GLY A 102 19.00 -6.98 -2.03
CA GLY A 102 19.49 -7.00 -0.65
C GLY A 102 18.99 -5.84 0.19
N TRP A 103 19.58 -5.68 1.37
CA TRP A 103 19.06 -4.80 2.42
C TRP A 103 20.17 -3.97 3.02
N ILE A 104 19.82 -2.80 3.51
CA ILE A 104 20.70 -1.97 4.32
C ILE A 104 19.97 -1.61 5.62
N ALA A 105 20.66 -1.76 6.74
CA ALA A 105 20.11 -1.43 8.05
C ALA A 105 21.16 -0.69 8.89
N PRO A 106 20.90 0.57 9.30
CA PRO A 106 21.71 1.24 10.32
C PRO A 106 21.53 0.55 11.67
N ASP A 107 22.64 0.36 12.38
CA ASP A 107 22.58 0.03 13.78
C ASP A 107 22.23 1.26 14.64
N ARG A 108 22.06 1.05 15.94
CA ARG A 108 21.82 2.16 16.87
C ARG A 108 23.05 3.05 17.13
N GLY A 109 24.22 2.70 16.59
CA GLY A 109 25.47 3.46 16.68
C GLY A 109 25.84 4.16 15.36
N ASP A 110 27.05 3.85 14.87
CA ASP A 110 27.70 4.55 13.75
C ASP A 110 27.77 3.71 12.46
N HIS A 111 27.16 2.51 12.42
CA HIS A 111 27.36 1.61 11.28
C HIS A 111 26.11 1.38 10.43
N LEU A 112 26.36 1.22 9.13
CA LEU A 112 25.43 0.61 8.18
C LEU A 112 25.82 -0.83 7.92
N HIS A 113 24.86 -1.74 8.03
CA HIS A 113 25.01 -3.15 7.75
C HIS A 113 24.36 -3.48 6.40
N LEU A 114 25.13 -4.07 5.48
CA LEU A 114 24.64 -4.48 4.17
C LEU A 114 24.39 -5.99 4.19
N PHE A 115 23.22 -6.39 3.70
CA PHE A 115 22.80 -7.78 3.59
C PHE A 115 22.46 -8.13 2.14
N ARG A 116 22.66 -9.40 1.78
CA ARG A 116 22.09 -9.99 0.57
C ARG A 116 20.58 -10.10 0.72
N GLU A 117 19.90 -10.40 -0.38
CA GLU A 117 18.45 -10.57 -0.43
C GLU A 117 17.95 -11.62 0.57
N ASN A 118 18.71 -12.71 0.76
CA ASN A 118 18.42 -13.74 1.75
C ASN A 118 18.84 -13.40 3.19
N GLY A 119 19.28 -12.16 3.48
CA GLY A 119 19.66 -11.74 4.84
C GLY A 119 21.08 -12.09 5.25
N ARG A 120 21.90 -12.69 4.38
CA ARG A 120 23.33 -12.92 4.68
C ARG A 120 24.10 -11.59 4.66
N GLY A 121 24.81 -11.28 5.74
CA GLY A 121 25.67 -10.10 5.81
C GLY A 121 26.76 -10.09 4.73
N ILE A 122 26.97 -8.92 4.13
CA ILE A 122 27.99 -8.66 3.11
C ILE A 122 29.11 -7.82 3.70
N ARG A 123 28.76 -6.67 4.29
CA ARG A 123 29.70 -5.63 4.69
C ARG A 123 29.11 -4.76 5.79
N ARG A 124 29.98 -4.21 6.63
CA ARG A 124 29.66 -3.17 7.62
C ARG A 124 30.47 -1.91 7.31
N LEU A 125 29.81 -0.76 7.27
CA LEU A 125 30.42 0.54 6.98
C LEU A 125 30.27 1.44 8.19
N ARG A 126 31.33 2.16 8.57
CA ARG A 126 31.23 3.19 9.61
C ARG A 126 30.98 4.54 8.95
N VAL A 127 29.76 5.04 9.05
CA VAL A 127 29.31 6.30 8.42
C VAL A 127 29.00 7.39 9.43
N GLY A 128 29.02 7.04 10.72
CA GLY A 128 28.67 7.94 11.81
C GLY A 128 27.17 7.90 12.14
N PRO A 129 26.74 8.71 13.12
CA PRO A 129 25.37 8.70 13.62
C PRO A 129 24.36 9.08 12.53
N THR A 130 23.58 8.09 12.07
CA THR A 130 22.51 8.31 11.08
C THR A 130 21.17 8.53 11.79
N ARG A 131 20.51 9.65 11.54
CA ARG A 131 19.17 9.92 12.08
C ARG A 131 18.12 9.11 11.33
N MET A 132 18.21 9.13 10.00
CA MET A 132 17.25 8.48 9.11
C MET A 132 17.89 8.17 7.77
N LEU A 133 17.64 6.98 7.21
CA LEU A 133 17.88 6.71 5.80
C LEU A 133 16.80 7.42 4.97
N ILE A 134 17.17 8.14 3.93
CA ILE A 134 16.19 8.85 3.10
C ILE A 134 15.75 7.97 1.93
N GLY A 135 16.71 7.37 1.24
CA GLY A 135 16.45 6.49 0.11
C GLY A 135 17.64 6.39 -0.84
N TRP A 136 17.45 5.65 -1.92
CA TRP A 136 18.48 5.42 -2.92
C TRP A 136 18.27 6.33 -4.12
N MET A 137 19.30 7.09 -4.48
CA MET A 137 19.29 7.85 -5.74
C MET A 137 19.56 6.92 -6.93
N ASP A 138 20.47 5.96 -6.74
CA ASP A 138 20.81 4.93 -7.71
C ASP A 138 21.37 3.66 -7.02
N ARG A 139 22.08 2.80 -7.76
CA ARG A 139 22.68 1.56 -7.23
C ARG A 139 23.90 1.78 -6.32
N GLU A 140 24.52 2.96 -6.36
CA GLU A 140 25.74 3.28 -5.61
C GLU A 140 25.53 4.29 -4.49
N HIS A 141 24.57 5.19 -4.65
CA HIS A 141 24.40 6.38 -3.81
C HIS A 141 23.15 6.27 -2.93
N LEU A 142 23.40 6.17 -1.63
CA LEU A 142 22.39 6.19 -0.57
C LEU A 142 22.34 7.59 0.05
N LEU A 143 21.15 8.16 0.15
CA LEU A 143 20.90 9.42 0.85
C LEU A 143 20.49 9.13 2.30
N CYS A 144 21.07 9.84 3.25
CA CYS A 144 20.66 9.82 4.65
C CYS A 144 20.66 11.22 5.27
N LEU A 145 19.92 11.37 6.36
CA LEU A 145 19.96 12.54 7.22
C LEU A 145 20.78 12.18 8.46
N ASP A 146 21.79 13.00 8.78
CA ASP A 146 22.58 12.82 10.00
C ASP A 146 21.93 13.48 11.23
N HIS A 147 22.55 13.32 12.40
CA HIS A 147 22.00 13.91 13.64
C HIS A 147 22.12 15.44 13.70
N ASP A 148 23.01 16.05 12.92
CA ASP A 148 23.23 17.49 12.85
C ASP A 148 22.28 18.19 11.85
N GLY A 149 21.47 17.42 11.13
CA GLY A 149 20.50 17.92 10.15
C GLY A 149 21.06 18.09 8.75
N PHE A 150 22.24 17.54 8.45
CA PHE A 150 22.80 17.57 7.10
C PHE A 150 22.37 16.33 6.31
N LEU A 151 21.97 16.57 5.07
CA LEU A 151 21.79 15.51 4.09
C LEU A 151 23.14 15.04 3.58
N ARG A 152 23.37 13.72 3.68
CA ARG A 152 24.59 13.08 3.25
C ARG A 152 24.33 12.06 2.16
N CYS A 153 25.14 12.11 1.12
CA CYS A 153 25.23 11.04 0.14
C CYS A 153 26.40 10.11 0.52
N ILE A 154 26.08 8.83 0.68
CA ILE A 154 27.02 7.77 0.99
C ILE A 154 27.21 6.91 -0.26
N ARG A 155 28.46 6.80 -0.72
CA ARG A 155 28.83 5.89 -1.80
C ARG A 155 29.24 4.53 -1.26
N LEU A 156 28.55 3.48 -1.70
CA LEU A 156 28.77 2.12 -1.16
C LEU A 156 29.85 1.31 -1.88
N HIS A 157 30.21 1.70 -3.11
CA HIS A 157 31.30 1.08 -3.87
C HIS A 157 32.56 1.96 -3.83
N GLY A 158 33.74 1.32 -3.80
CA GLY A 158 35.05 2.00 -3.73
C GLY A 158 35.49 2.35 -2.30
N GLU A 159 36.40 3.32 -2.19
CA GLU A 159 36.70 3.99 -0.92
C GLU A 159 35.44 4.74 -0.48
N HIS A 160 34.87 4.37 0.67
CA HIS A 160 33.57 4.88 1.16
C HIS A 160 33.54 6.38 1.36
N ALA A 161 33.35 7.10 0.28
CA ALA A 161 33.16 8.53 0.31
C ALA A 161 31.75 8.82 0.82
N GLN A 162 31.71 9.61 1.88
CA GLN A 162 30.51 10.35 2.26
C GLN A 162 30.72 11.81 1.90
N ARG A 163 29.63 12.48 1.53
CA ARG A 163 29.64 13.92 1.36
C ARG A 163 28.34 14.52 1.88
N VAL A 164 28.41 15.78 2.25
CA VAL A 164 27.22 16.59 2.49
C VAL A 164 26.69 17.08 1.14
N ILE A 165 25.38 17.02 0.94
CA ILE A 165 24.69 17.47 -0.30
C ILE A 165 24.72 19.00 -0.39
N GLU A 166 24.50 19.68 0.73
CA GLU A 166 24.52 21.14 0.83
C GLU A 166 24.78 21.61 2.27
N ASP A 167 25.15 22.89 2.43
CA ASP A 167 25.46 23.48 3.75
C ASP A 167 24.21 23.84 4.57
N ARG A 168 23.00 23.73 3.99
CA ARG A 168 21.75 23.98 4.71
C ARG A 168 21.46 22.85 5.68
N ARG A 169 21.04 23.22 6.89
CA ARG A 169 20.53 22.28 7.90
C ARG A 169 19.03 22.11 7.75
N TRP A 170 18.62 20.86 7.66
CA TRP A 170 17.23 20.43 7.58
C TRP A 170 16.78 19.91 8.94
N THR A 171 15.65 20.41 9.43
CA THR A 171 15.05 19.97 10.70
C THR A 171 14.31 18.65 10.51
N TRP A 172 13.73 18.46 9.32
CA TRP A 172 13.00 17.26 8.93
C TRP A 172 13.12 16.99 7.42
N CYS A 173 13.01 15.72 7.03
CA CYS A 173 12.97 15.27 5.65
C CYS A 173 11.99 14.09 5.49
N SER A 174 11.29 14.01 4.36
CA SER A 174 10.55 12.79 3.97
C SER A 174 11.51 11.70 3.46
N ARG A 175 10.99 10.50 3.25
CA ARG A 175 11.67 9.50 2.40
C ARG A 175 11.75 10.00 0.96
N LEU A 176 12.70 9.44 0.21
CA LEU A 176 12.79 9.62 -1.23
C LEU A 176 11.72 8.75 -1.90
N GLU A 177 10.69 9.38 -2.45
CA GLU A 177 9.56 8.71 -3.10
C GLU A 177 9.43 9.21 -4.53
N GLY A 178 9.54 8.30 -5.51
CA GLY A 178 9.53 8.69 -6.93
C GLY A 178 10.65 9.64 -7.34
N GLY A 179 11.79 9.61 -6.63
CA GLY A 179 12.94 10.50 -6.87
C GLY A 179 12.77 11.91 -6.30
N ARG A 180 11.69 12.18 -5.56
CA ARG A 180 11.42 13.46 -4.91
C ARG A 180 11.39 13.30 -3.40
N MET A 181 11.64 14.38 -2.68
CA MET A 181 11.51 14.43 -1.23
C MET A 181 11.07 15.82 -0.76
N LEU A 182 10.40 15.85 0.39
CA LEU A 182 10.09 17.08 1.11
C LEU A 182 11.14 17.37 2.17
N LEU A 183 11.43 18.66 2.37
CA LEU A 183 12.43 19.13 3.33
C LEU A 183 11.91 20.34 4.09
N LEU A 184 12.08 20.34 5.42
CA LEU A 184 11.75 21.46 6.29
C LEU A 184 13.04 22.08 6.81
N ASP A 185 13.25 23.37 6.57
CA ASP A 185 14.42 24.07 7.09
C ASP A 185 14.22 24.58 8.53
N SER A 186 15.27 25.12 9.13
CA SER A 186 15.22 25.69 10.48
C SER A 186 14.37 26.96 10.60
N ALA A 187 13.99 27.59 9.49
CA ALA A 187 13.09 28.74 9.47
C ALA A 187 11.62 28.30 9.32
N GLY A 188 11.34 27.01 9.20
CA GLY A 188 10.01 26.44 9.02
C GLY A 188 9.52 26.47 7.57
N ALA A 189 10.40 26.76 6.61
CA ALA A 189 10.04 26.73 5.21
C ALA A 189 10.10 25.31 4.64
N LEU A 190 9.08 24.96 3.87
CA LEU A 190 8.97 23.65 3.22
C LEU A 190 9.46 23.74 1.78
N TYR A 191 10.22 22.73 1.36
CA TYR A 191 10.78 22.59 0.03
C TYR A 191 10.44 21.21 -0.54
N GLU A 192 10.26 21.13 -1.85
CA GLU A 192 10.36 19.89 -2.60
C GLU A 192 11.72 19.87 -3.33
N GLY A 193 12.42 18.74 -3.28
CA GLY A 193 13.71 18.56 -3.93
C GLY A 193 13.85 17.24 -4.67
N VAL A 194 14.63 17.27 -5.75
CA VAL A 194 15.13 16.13 -6.51
C VAL A 194 16.65 16.07 -6.29
N PRO A 195 17.14 15.21 -5.37
CA PRO A 195 18.56 15.17 -5.03
C PRO A 195 19.38 14.45 -6.10
N ASN A 196 20.64 14.86 -6.26
CA ASN A 196 21.66 14.12 -6.99
C ASN A 196 22.91 13.91 -6.11
N PRO A 197 23.88 13.05 -6.50
CA PRO A 197 25.06 12.77 -5.68
C PRO A 197 26.00 13.96 -5.42
N PHE A 198 25.71 15.16 -5.94
CA PHE A 198 26.53 16.37 -5.83
C PHE A 198 25.74 17.59 -5.34
N GLY A 199 24.43 17.47 -5.08
CA GLY A 199 23.56 18.61 -4.84
C GLY A 199 22.10 18.29 -5.19
N TRP A 200 21.47 19.20 -5.93
CA TRP A 200 20.08 19.13 -6.34
C TRP A 200 19.98 19.24 -7.86
N ASP A 201 19.18 18.37 -8.48
CA ASP A 201 18.70 18.60 -9.85
C ASP A 201 17.61 19.68 -9.84
N GLU A 202 16.75 19.65 -8.81
CA GLU A 202 15.70 20.62 -8.57
C GLU A 202 15.53 20.83 -7.07
N ILE A 203 15.36 22.07 -6.63
CA ILE A 203 14.90 22.39 -5.28
C ILE A 203 14.02 23.64 -5.33
N SER A 204 12.77 23.49 -4.93
CA SER A 204 11.77 24.55 -4.98
C SER A 204 11.11 24.73 -3.62
N ARG A 205 11.00 25.98 -3.18
CA ARG A 205 10.25 26.34 -1.98
C ARG A 205 8.75 26.22 -2.28
N ILE A 206 8.02 25.46 -1.47
CA ILE A 206 6.59 25.22 -1.65
C ILE A 206 5.72 25.91 -0.58
N SER A 207 6.29 26.20 0.59
CA SER A 207 5.61 27.00 1.62
C SER A 207 6.60 27.83 2.44
N ASP A 208 6.16 29.02 2.86
CA ASP A 208 6.90 29.92 3.74
C ASP A 208 6.71 29.61 5.23
N GLY A 209 5.84 28.65 5.58
CA GLY A 209 5.57 28.25 6.97
C GLY A 209 4.17 27.68 7.17
N GLY A 210 3.83 27.34 8.41
CA GLY A 210 2.49 26.86 8.80
C GLY A 210 2.24 25.37 8.58
N LEU A 211 3.20 24.65 7.99
CA LEU A 211 3.22 23.18 7.95
C LEU A 211 4.32 22.69 8.88
N ASP A 212 3.98 21.80 9.81
CA ASP A 212 4.93 21.09 10.66
C ASP A 212 4.78 19.58 10.43
N PRO A 213 5.29 19.07 9.30
CA PRO A 213 5.09 17.67 8.93
C PRO A 213 5.85 16.76 9.89
N HIS A 214 5.13 15.86 10.54
CA HIS A 214 5.71 14.73 11.24
C HIS A 214 6.08 13.61 10.26
N ARG A 215 5.24 13.40 9.25
CA ARG A 215 5.43 12.40 8.19
C ARG A 215 4.93 12.94 6.86
N ALA A 216 5.48 12.42 5.76
CA ALA A 216 4.91 12.61 4.44
C ALA A 216 4.95 11.32 3.64
N THR A 217 4.02 11.20 2.71
CA THR A 217 3.98 10.15 1.70
C THR A 217 3.48 10.74 0.40
N ARG A 218 3.93 10.18 -0.72
CA ARG A 218 3.55 10.60 -2.06
C ARG A 218 2.51 9.64 -2.59
N ALA A 219 1.43 10.20 -3.12
CA ALA A 219 0.43 9.50 -3.89
C ALA A 219 0.42 10.00 -5.34
N GLY A 220 -0.48 9.46 -6.15
CA GLY A 220 -0.58 9.74 -7.58
C GLY A 220 -0.98 11.19 -7.88
N ASP A 221 -1.60 11.88 -6.94
CA ASP A 221 -1.99 13.28 -7.05
C ASP A 221 -1.00 14.27 -6.41
N GLY A 222 -0.02 13.79 -5.65
CA GLY A 222 1.00 14.64 -5.06
C GLY A 222 1.45 14.20 -3.67
N TRP A 223 1.96 15.17 -2.90
CA TRP A 223 2.41 14.94 -1.53
C TRP A 223 1.29 15.12 -0.53
N TRP A 224 1.24 14.18 0.41
CA TRP A 224 0.39 14.22 1.58
C TRP A 224 1.27 14.27 2.82
N THR A 225 1.00 15.23 3.71
CA THR A 225 1.70 15.41 4.98
C THR A 225 0.78 15.10 6.14
N MET A 226 1.36 14.55 7.21
CA MET A 226 0.68 14.31 8.48
C MET A 226 1.36 15.15 9.56
N ASP A 227 0.59 15.94 10.30
CA ASP A 227 1.09 16.72 11.44
C ASP A 227 1.19 15.87 12.73
N LEU A 228 1.63 16.48 13.83
CA LEU A 228 1.75 15.81 15.14
C LEU A 228 0.38 15.48 15.77
N GLU A 229 -0.67 16.20 15.38
CA GLU A 229 -2.06 15.88 15.74
C GLU A 229 -2.65 14.76 14.88
N GLY A 230 -1.90 14.21 13.93
CA GLY A 230 -2.35 13.10 13.11
C GLY A 230 -3.33 13.50 12.01
N ARG A 231 -3.39 14.78 11.63
CA ARG A 231 -4.20 15.26 10.50
C ARG A 231 -3.41 15.10 9.21
N ILE A 232 -4.04 14.49 8.21
CA ILE A 232 -3.43 14.27 6.91
C ILE A 232 -3.99 15.30 5.93
N SER A 233 -3.11 16.09 5.32
CA SER A 233 -3.47 17.12 4.35
C SER A 233 -2.58 17.07 3.12
N HIS A 234 -3.14 17.43 1.98
CA HIS A 234 -2.39 17.54 0.75
C HIS A 234 -1.60 18.85 0.72
N VAL A 235 -0.33 18.78 0.32
CA VAL A 235 0.63 19.87 0.52
C VAL A 235 0.31 21.13 -0.29
N ILE A 236 -0.25 20.99 -1.49
CA ILE A 236 -0.46 22.13 -2.40
C ILE A 236 -1.77 22.87 -2.11
N ASP A 237 -2.87 22.14 -1.90
CA ASP A 237 -4.20 22.73 -1.74
C ASP A 237 -4.71 22.71 -0.30
N GLY A 238 -3.93 22.15 0.64
CA GLY A 238 -4.25 22.10 2.06
C GLY A 238 -5.51 21.28 2.37
N LYS A 239 -6.03 20.51 1.41
CA LYS A 239 -7.23 19.72 1.62
C LYS A 239 -6.94 18.59 2.59
N ASP A 240 -7.80 18.47 3.59
CA ASP A 240 -7.85 17.29 4.43
C ASP A 240 -8.17 16.07 3.56
N ALA A 241 -7.47 14.97 3.82
CA ALA A 241 -7.69 13.72 3.10
C ALA A 241 -9.08 13.12 3.37
N GLY A 242 -9.78 13.58 4.41
CA GLY A 242 -11.15 13.17 4.70
C GLY A 242 -11.24 11.72 5.17
N PHE A 243 -10.17 11.18 5.76
CA PHE A 243 -10.12 9.79 6.25
C PHE A 243 -10.94 9.55 7.54
N GLY A 244 -11.84 10.47 7.90
CA GLY A 244 -12.71 10.46 9.08
C GLY A 244 -12.39 11.56 10.10
N GLU A 245 -13.24 11.73 11.12
CA GLU A 245 -13.10 12.74 12.20
C GLU A 245 -11.93 12.51 13.18
N SER A 246 -11.05 11.53 12.92
CA SER A 246 -10.06 11.05 13.88
C SER A 246 -8.62 11.29 13.43
N SER A 247 -7.80 11.87 14.31
CA SER A 247 -6.35 11.85 14.27
C SER A 247 -5.79 10.44 14.07
N VAL A 248 -4.76 10.29 13.24
CA VAL A 248 -4.06 9.02 13.03
C VAL A 248 -2.60 9.11 13.45
N ASP A 249 -1.98 7.97 13.76
CA ASP A 249 -0.59 7.92 14.24
C ASP A 249 0.40 7.67 13.10
N SER A 250 -0.07 7.15 11.97
CA SER A 250 0.78 6.91 10.81
C SER A 250 0.01 6.89 9.49
N ALA A 251 0.72 7.23 8.42
CA ALA A 251 0.22 7.32 7.06
C ALA A 251 1.25 6.76 6.08
N PHE A 252 0.81 5.97 5.10
CA PHE A 252 1.65 5.30 4.12
C PHE A 252 0.96 5.29 2.76
N SER A 253 1.72 5.26 1.67
CA SER A 253 1.16 5.18 0.32
C SER A 253 1.86 4.10 -0.51
N ASP A 254 1.16 3.63 -1.53
CA ASP A 254 1.72 2.80 -2.59
C ASP A 254 2.43 3.63 -3.68
N GLY A 255 2.49 4.96 -3.52
CA GLY A 255 3.04 5.87 -4.52
C GLY A 255 2.05 6.24 -5.63
N SER A 256 0.85 5.67 -5.61
CA SER A 256 -0.12 5.76 -6.70
C SER A 256 -1.53 6.06 -6.19
N GLY A 257 -2.45 5.10 -6.20
CA GLY A 257 -3.84 5.34 -5.92
C GLY A 257 -4.26 5.06 -4.49
N VAL A 258 -3.35 4.73 -3.57
CA VAL A 258 -3.70 4.24 -2.24
C VAL A 258 -2.97 5.00 -1.15
N ILE A 259 -3.71 5.39 -0.10
CA ILE A 259 -3.18 5.86 1.16
C ILE A 259 -3.74 4.99 2.28
N VAL A 260 -2.88 4.51 3.14
CA VAL A 260 -3.22 3.73 4.32
C VAL A 260 -2.93 4.57 5.55
N SER A 261 -3.94 4.77 6.39
CA SER A 261 -3.80 5.44 7.68
C SER A 261 -4.02 4.44 8.81
N ALA A 262 -3.29 4.61 9.91
CA ALA A 262 -3.37 3.72 11.05
C ALA A 262 -3.37 4.49 12.37
N THR A 263 -4.22 4.05 13.32
CA THR A 263 -4.20 4.55 14.71
C THR A 263 -3.40 3.61 15.62
N ARG A 264 -2.97 4.14 16.77
CA ARG A 264 -2.27 3.41 17.82
C ARG A 264 -3.10 2.29 18.44
N GLU A 265 -4.42 2.38 18.37
CA GLU A 265 -5.35 1.34 18.83
C GLU A 265 -5.52 0.21 17.81
N GLY A 266 -4.89 0.30 16.63
CA GLY A 266 -4.95 -0.74 15.62
C GLY A 266 -6.05 -0.54 14.57
N LEU A 267 -6.65 0.64 14.47
CA LEU A 267 -7.57 0.92 13.38
C LEU A 267 -6.80 1.25 12.11
N ILE A 268 -6.87 0.36 11.11
CA ILE A 268 -6.33 0.57 9.77
C ILE A 268 -7.43 1.02 8.82
N ARG A 269 -7.17 2.02 7.99
CA ARG A 269 -8.06 2.44 6.91
C ARG A 269 -7.32 2.42 5.58
N TRP A 270 -7.92 1.77 4.59
CA TRP A 270 -7.45 1.78 3.20
C TRP A 270 -8.25 2.81 2.43
N SER A 271 -7.57 3.85 1.97
CA SER A 271 -8.17 4.94 1.22
C SER A 271 -7.69 4.94 -0.21
N GLU A 272 -8.62 5.20 -1.12
CA GLU A 272 -8.38 5.14 -2.56
C GLU A 272 -8.56 6.50 -3.21
N SER A 273 -7.67 6.78 -4.15
CA SER A 273 -7.74 7.94 -5.01
C SER A 273 -9.05 7.94 -5.80
N PRO A 274 -9.50 9.10 -6.25
CA PRO A 274 -10.75 9.21 -7.00
C PRO A 274 -10.77 8.39 -8.29
N SER A 275 -9.63 8.31 -8.99
CA SER A 275 -9.47 7.50 -10.20
C SER A 275 -9.63 6.01 -9.92
N LEU A 276 -9.03 5.51 -8.84
CA LEU A 276 -9.05 4.08 -8.50
C LEU A 276 -10.43 3.67 -7.94
N SER A 277 -11.03 4.54 -7.13
CA SER A 277 -12.40 4.39 -6.64
C SER A 277 -13.42 4.31 -7.78
N GLY A 278 -13.27 5.16 -8.80
CA GLY A 278 -14.12 5.15 -10.00
C GLY A 278 -14.04 3.82 -10.75
N MET A 279 -12.82 3.34 -11.02
CA MET A 279 -12.61 2.05 -11.68
C MET A 279 -13.23 0.88 -10.91
N ARG A 280 -13.09 0.83 -9.58
CA ARG A 280 -13.68 -0.24 -8.76
C ARG A 280 -15.20 -0.19 -8.80
N LEU A 281 -15.80 0.99 -8.73
CA LEU A 281 -17.26 1.14 -8.79
C LEU A 281 -17.81 0.69 -10.14
N ASP A 282 -17.13 1.00 -11.24
CA ASP A 282 -17.52 0.58 -12.59
C ASP A 282 -17.38 -0.94 -12.77
N ASN A 283 -16.32 -1.54 -12.21
CA ASN A 283 -16.15 -3.00 -12.20
C ASN A 283 -17.26 -3.69 -11.40
N LEU A 284 -17.61 -3.18 -10.22
CA LEU A 284 -18.70 -3.73 -9.41
C LEU A 284 -20.05 -3.67 -10.14
N ARG A 285 -20.35 -2.53 -10.78
CA ARG A 285 -21.56 -2.39 -11.61
C ARG A 285 -21.59 -3.38 -12.77
N THR A 286 -20.43 -3.62 -13.39
CA THR A 286 -20.31 -4.58 -14.50
C THR A 286 -20.60 -6.00 -14.00
N LEU A 287 -19.98 -6.41 -12.90
CA LEU A 287 -20.20 -7.72 -12.27
C LEU A 287 -21.66 -7.92 -11.83
N GLU A 288 -22.28 -6.92 -11.21
CA GLU A 288 -23.70 -6.99 -10.84
C GLU A 288 -24.60 -7.15 -12.08
N THR A 289 -24.26 -6.48 -13.17
CA THR A 289 -25.01 -6.57 -14.43
C THR A 289 -24.85 -7.96 -15.07
N GLU A 290 -23.64 -8.52 -15.04
CA GLU A 290 -23.34 -9.87 -15.51
C GLU A 290 -24.08 -10.93 -14.69
N GLU A 291 -24.05 -10.84 -13.36
CA GLU A 291 -24.77 -11.77 -12.49
C GLU A 291 -26.29 -11.66 -12.64
N ARG A 292 -26.84 -10.45 -12.80
CA ARG A 292 -28.27 -10.29 -13.13
C ARG A 292 -28.63 -10.94 -14.46
N ARG A 293 -27.81 -10.77 -15.50
CA ARG A 293 -28.02 -11.43 -16.81
C ARG A 293 -27.93 -12.94 -16.69
N ARG A 294 -26.99 -13.45 -15.89
CA ARG A 294 -26.85 -14.88 -15.62
C ARG A 294 -28.07 -15.45 -14.92
N LEU A 295 -28.55 -14.78 -13.87
CA LEU A 295 -29.76 -15.20 -13.13
C LEU A 295 -31.01 -15.16 -14.02
N ASP A 296 -31.17 -14.11 -14.83
CA ASP A 296 -32.26 -14.03 -15.81
C ASP A 296 -32.16 -15.16 -16.84
N TRP A 297 -30.97 -15.44 -17.38
CA TRP A 297 -30.76 -16.56 -18.29
C TRP A 297 -31.13 -17.92 -17.66
N ILE A 298 -30.73 -18.15 -16.41
CA ILE A 298 -31.08 -19.38 -15.66
C ILE A 298 -32.59 -19.48 -15.47
N GLN A 299 -33.24 -18.39 -15.03
CA GLN A 299 -34.69 -18.35 -14.83
C GLN A 299 -35.45 -18.60 -16.13
N ARG A 300 -35.04 -17.95 -17.23
CA ARG A 300 -35.66 -18.13 -18.55
C ARG A 300 -35.45 -19.54 -19.09
N THR A 301 -34.29 -20.14 -18.86
CA THR A 301 -34.00 -21.53 -19.25
C THR A 301 -34.88 -22.50 -18.47
N SER A 302 -34.95 -22.37 -17.14
CA SER A 302 -35.82 -23.21 -16.31
C SER A 302 -37.31 -23.04 -16.65
N MET A 303 -37.74 -21.81 -16.95
CA MET A 303 -39.10 -21.53 -17.40
C MET A 303 -39.39 -22.16 -18.77
N PHE A 304 -38.40 -22.20 -19.67
CA PHE A 304 -38.52 -22.84 -20.97
C PHE A 304 -38.60 -24.36 -20.84
N GLU A 305 -37.75 -24.98 -20.03
CA GLU A 305 -37.81 -26.42 -19.72
C GLU A 305 -39.16 -26.79 -19.09
N SER A 306 -39.67 -25.96 -18.17
CA SER A 306 -41.00 -26.14 -17.58
C SER A 306 -42.12 -26.02 -18.62
N ALA A 307 -41.96 -25.15 -19.63
CA ALA A 307 -42.93 -25.00 -20.72
C ALA A 307 -42.92 -26.24 -21.62
N GLN A 308 -41.74 -26.78 -21.95
CA GLN A 308 -41.59 -28.02 -22.72
C GLN A 308 -42.19 -29.22 -21.97
N GLN A 309 -41.93 -29.34 -20.66
CA GLN A 309 -42.50 -30.41 -19.86
C GLN A 309 -44.03 -30.32 -19.78
N ALA A 310 -44.59 -29.11 -19.55
CA ALA A 310 -46.04 -28.92 -19.55
C ALA A 310 -46.67 -29.27 -20.91
N GLU A 311 -45.94 -29.03 -22.00
CA GLU A 311 -46.34 -29.41 -23.35
C GLU A 311 -46.34 -30.95 -23.54
N GLU A 312 -45.28 -31.64 -23.11
CA GLU A 312 -45.18 -33.11 -23.14
C GLU A 312 -46.26 -33.79 -22.29
N GLU A 313 -46.65 -33.18 -21.18
CA GLU A 313 -47.71 -33.64 -20.28
C GLU A 313 -49.13 -33.28 -20.77
N GLY A 314 -49.27 -32.54 -21.88
CA GLY A 314 -50.56 -32.12 -22.44
C GLY A 314 -51.26 -30.99 -21.68
N LEU A 315 -50.56 -30.28 -20.80
CA LEU A 315 -51.06 -29.12 -20.03
C LEU A 315 -50.96 -27.83 -20.86
N TRP A 316 -51.71 -27.76 -21.97
CA TRP A 316 -51.60 -26.73 -23.00
C TRP A 316 -51.71 -25.29 -22.48
N SER A 317 -52.66 -25.02 -21.58
CA SER A 317 -52.85 -23.68 -21.00
C SER A 317 -51.62 -23.19 -20.25
N ARG A 318 -50.94 -24.09 -19.51
CA ARG A 318 -49.74 -23.79 -18.72
C ARG A 318 -48.52 -23.59 -19.63
N ALA A 319 -48.37 -24.43 -20.66
CA ALA A 319 -47.31 -24.27 -21.65
C ALA A 319 -47.43 -22.91 -22.39
N LEU A 320 -48.65 -22.53 -22.80
CA LEU A 320 -48.90 -21.24 -23.46
C LEU A 320 -48.60 -20.03 -22.57
N GLU A 321 -48.94 -20.09 -21.29
CA GLU A 321 -48.63 -19.03 -20.32
C GLU A 321 -47.12 -18.83 -20.19
N LEU A 322 -46.36 -19.92 -20.03
CA LEU A 322 -44.91 -19.89 -19.88
C LEU A 322 -44.21 -19.42 -21.16
N TYR A 323 -44.62 -19.89 -22.35
CA TYR A 323 -44.05 -19.41 -23.61
C TYR A 323 -44.37 -17.93 -23.89
N ARG A 324 -45.56 -17.44 -23.51
CA ARG A 324 -45.91 -16.02 -23.60
C ARG A 324 -45.08 -15.18 -22.65
N ALA A 325 -44.90 -15.62 -21.40
CA ALA A 325 -44.03 -14.96 -20.43
C ALA A 325 -42.57 -14.88 -20.93
N LEU A 326 -42.11 -15.89 -21.68
CA LEU A 326 -40.80 -15.90 -22.35
C LEU A 326 -40.76 -15.09 -23.66
N GLY A 327 -41.88 -14.57 -24.16
CA GLY A 327 -41.94 -13.83 -25.44
C GLY A 327 -41.74 -14.70 -26.68
N ARG A 328 -41.91 -16.03 -26.58
CA ARG A 328 -41.67 -16.98 -27.69
C ARG A 328 -42.90 -17.15 -28.57
N ALA A 329 -43.19 -16.12 -29.38
CA ALA A 329 -44.41 -16.04 -30.19
C ALA A 329 -44.57 -17.16 -31.25
N GLU A 330 -43.46 -17.78 -31.69
CA GLU A 330 -43.51 -18.94 -32.60
C GLU A 330 -43.97 -20.21 -31.90
N ASP A 331 -43.44 -20.49 -30.70
CA ASP A 331 -43.87 -21.64 -29.89
C ASP A 331 -45.31 -21.50 -29.43
N VAL A 332 -45.74 -20.28 -29.08
CA VAL A 332 -47.16 -20.01 -28.76
C VAL A 332 -48.07 -20.36 -29.94
N ARG A 333 -47.71 -19.97 -31.17
CA ARG A 333 -48.49 -20.31 -32.38
C ARG A 333 -48.50 -21.81 -32.64
N ARG A 334 -47.37 -22.47 -32.46
CA ARG A 334 -47.22 -23.92 -32.63
C ARG A 334 -48.09 -24.70 -31.67
N VAL A 335 -48.07 -24.35 -30.39
CA VAL A 335 -48.86 -25.03 -29.35
C VAL A 335 -50.37 -24.80 -29.54
N LEU A 336 -50.79 -23.58 -29.92
CA LEU A 336 -52.20 -23.32 -30.26
C LEU A 336 -52.70 -24.21 -31.42
N GLY A 337 -51.89 -24.37 -32.47
CA GLY A 337 -52.25 -25.24 -33.59
C GLY A 337 -52.31 -26.73 -33.24
N LEU A 338 -51.52 -27.19 -32.26
CA LEU A 338 -51.58 -28.56 -31.75
C LEU A 338 -52.83 -28.78 -30.86
N GLN A 339 -53.21 -27.77 -30.06
CA GLN A 339 -54.42 -27.82 -29.24
C GLN A 339 -55.70 -27.89 -30.10
N GLU A 340 -55.77 -27.10 -31.18
CA GLU A 340 -56.92 -27.10 -32.11
C GLU A 340 -57.03 -28.39 -32.94
N GLY A 341 -55.95 -29.18 -33.06
CA GLY A 341 -55.92 -30.45 -33.77
C GLY A 341 -56.11 -31.69 -32.88
N SER A 342 -56.23 -31.52 -31.55
CA SER A 342 -56.45 -32.62 -30.60
C SER A 342 -57.89 -32.80 -30.14
N ASP A 343 -58.79 -31.90 -30.54
CA ASP A 343 -60.26 -32.06 -30.49
C ASP A 343 -60.75 -32.81 -31.73
#